data_AF-A0A752DQY2-F1
#
_entry.id   AF-A0A752DQY2-F1
#
_cell.length_a   1.000
_cell.length_b   1.000
_cell.length_c   1.000
_cell.angle_alpha   90.00
_cell.angle_beta   90.00
_cell.angle_gamma   90.00
#
_symmetry.space_group_name_H-M   'P 1'
#
loop_
_entity.id
_entity.type
_entity.pdbx_description
1 polymer ?
#
loop_
_entity_poly.entity_id
_entity_poly.type
_entity_poly.pdbx_seq_one_letter_code
_entity_poly.pdbx_strand_id
1 'polypeptide(L)'
;MTVNDERWPDMGTQPDYDTLTRQTEMFIQECLAHAENESEPAPDEWLENAWTALEVWYTLTEERCADKSTRDVGYQRFQTLIAHVEREER
;
A
#
# COMPACT_ATOMS: atom_id res chain seq x y z
N MET A 1 -15.29 -39.37 8.99
CA MET A 1 -14.20 -38.82 8.15
C MET A 1 -14.36 -37.32 8.18
N THR A 2 -13.41 -36.63 8.82
CA THR A 2 -13.36 -35.17 8.95
C THR A 2 -12.96 -34.58 7.60
N VAL A 3 -13.82 -33.74 7.02
CA VAL A 3 -13.43 -32.90 5.88
C VAL A 3 -12.74 -31.69 6.51
N ASN A 4 -11.41 -31.65 6.41
CA ASN A 4 -10.62 -30.53 6.88
C ASN A 4 -10.72 -29.43 5.82
N ASP A 5 -11.64 -28.50 6.03
CA ASP A 5 -11.93 -27.32 5.19
C ASP A 5 -10.88 -26.23 5.47
N GLU A 6 -9.62 -26.52 5.17
CA GLU A 6 -8.48 -25.70 5.57
C GLU A 6 -7.83 -25.02 4.36
N ARG A 7 -8.66 -24.42 3.50
CA ARG A 7 -8.16 -23.88 2.24
C ARG A 7 -8.78 -22.56 1.78
N TRP A 8 -9.09 -21.68 2.73
CA TRP A 8 -9.05 -20.22 2.56
C TRP A 8 -8.75 -19.61 3.94
N PRO A 9 -7.76 -18.70 4.10
CA PRO A 9 -7.63 -17.97 5.35
C PRO A 9 -8.94 -17.23 5.60
N ASP A 10 -9.41 -17.36 6.83
CA ASP A 10 -10.64 -16.80 7.37
C ASP A 10 -11.02 -15.45 6.71
N MET A 11 -12.05 -15.44 5.85
CA MET A 11 -12.63 -14.20 5.30
C MET A 11 -13.32 -13.34 6.39
N GLY A 12 -13.16 -13.67 7.68
CA GLY A 12 -13.74 -12.98 8.82
C GLY A 12 -12.79 -12.04 9.56
N THR A 13 -11.47 -12.12 9.34
CA THR A 13 -10.52 -11.23 10.03
C THR A 13 -10.12 -10.10 9.09
N GLN A 14 -10.73 -8.93 9.27
CA GLN A 14 -10.26 -7.72 8.59
C GLN A 14 -8.78 -7.52 8.93
N PRO A 15 -7.90 -7.25 7.95
CA PRO A 15 -6.48 -7.06 8.22
C PRO A 15 -6.30 -5.87 9.17
N ASP A 16 -5.49 -6.09 10.22
CA ASP A 16 -5.12 -5.04 11.16
C ASP A 16 -4.28 -3.94 10.49
N TYR A 17 -4.07 -2.84 11.21
CA TYR A 17 -3.31 -1.70 10.70
C TYR A 17 -1.91 -2.08 10.22
N ASP A 18 -1.18 -2.94 10.94
CA ASP A 18 0.17 -3.35 10.56
C ASP A 18 0.15 -4.19 9.28
N THR A 19 -0.81 -5.12 9.17
CA THR A 19 -0.97 -5.95 7.97
C THR A 19 -1.30 -5.10 6.74
N LEU A 20 -2.26 -4.18 6.84
CA LEU A 20 -2.60 -3.25 5.76
C LEU A 20 -1.41 -2.39 5.37
N THR A 21 -0.74 -1.79 6.36
CA THR A 21 0.42 -0.91 6.15
C THR A 21 1.55 -1.65 5.44
N ARG A 22 1.87 -2.87 5.85
CA ARG A 22 2.92 -3.67 5.21
C ARG A 22 2.57 -4.04 3.77
N GLN A 23 1.32 -4.43 3.51
CA GLN A 23 0.88 -4.77 2.15
C GLN A 23 0.94 -3.57 1.22
N THR A 24 0.45 -2.41 1.66
CA THR A 24 0.52 -1.16 0.92
C THR A 24 1.97 -0.73 0.68
N GLU A 25 2.83 -0.84 1.68
CA GLU A 25 4.26 -0.51 1.53
C GLU A 25 4.93 -1.36 0.44
N MET A 26 4.73 -2.68 0.45
CA MET A 26 5.30 -3.55 -0.58
C MET A 26 4.82 -3.18 -1.98
N PHE A 27 3.52 -2.90 -2.13
CA PHE A 27 2.96 -2.51 -3.42
C PHE A 27 3.50 -1.16 -3.91
N ILE A 28 3.59 -0.16 -3.03
CA ILE A 28 4.19 1.13 -3.36
C ILE A 28 5.63 0.93 -3.82
N GLN A 29 6.45 0.16 -3.09
CA GLN A 29 7.83 -0.10 -3.47
C GLN A 29 7.96 -0.81 -4.82
N GLU A 30 7.07 -1.75 -5.14
CA GLU A 30 7.05 -2.41 -6.45
C GLU A 30 6.75 -1.39 -7.57
N CYS A 31 5.76 -0.52 -7.38
CA CYS A 31 5.45 0.55 -8.33
C CYS A 31 6.66 1.48 -8.54
N LEU A 32 7.31 1.91 -7.46
CA LEU A 32 8.47 2.79 -7.53
C LEU A 32 9.63 2.12 -8.27
N ALA A 33 9.91 0.85 -7.99
CA ALA A 33 10.95 0.11 -8.69
C ALA A 33 10.66 -0.01 -10.19
N HIS A 34 9.40 -0.19 -10.60
CA HIS A 34 9.03 -0.21 -12.01
C HIS A 34 9.15 1.17 -12.68
N ALA A 35 8.79 2.25 -11.98
CA ALA A 35 8.95 3.61 -12.46
C ALA A 35 10.43 3.95 -12.72
N GLU A 36 11.33 3.61 -11.78
CA GLU A 36 12.77 3.83 -11.91
C GLU A 36 13.42 3.05 -13.06
N ASN A 37 12.87 1.89 -13.42
CA ASN A 37 13.40 1.04 -14.49
C ASN A 37 12.74 1.29 -15.85
N GLU A 38 11.97 2.38 -16.01
CA GLU A 38 11.23 2.73 -17.23
C GLU A 38 10.44 1.53 -17.82
N SER A 39 9.93 0.66 -16.96
CA SER A 39 9.28 -0.60 -17.35
C SER A 39 7.79 -0.39 -17.58
N GLU A 40 7.22 -0.91 -18.66
CA GLU A 40 5.79 -0.74 -18.98
C GLU A 40 4.86 -1.12 -17.80
N PRO A 41 3.81 -0.31 -17.51
CA PRO A 41 3.40 0.96 -18.14
C PRO A 41 4.36 2.15 -17.91
N ALA A 42 4.04 3.33 -18.47
CA ALA A 42 4.92 4.50 -18.32
C ALA A 42 5.19 4.83 -16.82
N PRO A 43 6.37 5.39 -16.47
CA PRO A 43 6.73 5.74 -15.10
C PRO A 43 5.67 6.55 -14.35
N ASP A 44 5.05 7.52 -15.03
CA ASP A 44 3.96 8.32 -14.49
C ASP A 44 2.75 7.48 -14.04
N GLU A 45 2.42 6.40 -14.77
CA GLU A 45 1.32 5.50 -14.44
C GLU A 45 1.64 4.65 -13.21
N TRP A 46 2.89 4.22 -13.05
CA TRP A 46 3.34 3.55 -11.83
C TRP A 46 3.29 4.47 -10.60
N LEU A 47 3.68 5.74 -10.75
CA LEU A 47 3.54 6.73 -9.68
C LEU A 47 2.07 6.97 -9.33
N GLU A 48 1.18 7.07 -10.31
CA GLU A 48 -0.27 7.19 -10.09
C GLU A 48 -0.83 5.96 -9.34
N ASN A 49 -0.37 4.76 -9.68
CA ASN A 49 -0.74 3.53 -8.96
C ASN A 49 -0.28 3.54 -7.50
N ALA A 50 0.94 4.02 -7.22
CA ALA A 50 1.45 4.16 -5.86
C ALA A 50 0.62 5.15 -5.03
N TRP A 51 0.28 6.31 -5.61
CA TRP A 51 -0.59 7.31 -4.99
C TRP A 51 -2.00 6.76 -4.70
N THR A 52 -2.57 6.02 -5.66
CA THR A 52 -3.88 5.39 -5.50
C THR A 52 -3.88 4.37 -4.36
N ALA A 53 -2.83 3.55 -4.25
CA ALA A 53 -2.69 2.58 -3.16
C ALA A 53 -2.60 3.24 -1.78
N LEU A 54 -1.94 4.39 -1.69
CA LEU A 54 -1.85 5.19 -0.47
C LEU A 54 -3.22 5.72 -0.04
N GLU A 55 -4.02 6.28 -0.96
CA GLU A 55 -5.37 6.78 -0.67
C GLU A 55 -6.32 5.66 -0.21
N VAL A 56 -6.23 4.49 -0.86
CA VAL A 56 -7.00 3.30 -0.46
C VAL A 56 -6.61 2.85 0.94
N TRP A 57 -5.31 2.78 1.25
CA TRP A 57 -4.84 2.44 2.59
C TRP A 57 -5.33 3.44 3.65
N TYR A 58 -5.28 4.73 3.36
CA TYR A 58 -5.71 5.77 4.30
C TYR A 58 -7.21 5.66 4.60
N THR A 59 -8.02 5.41 3.56
CA THR A 59 -9.46 5.16 3.70
C THR A 59 -9.75 3.90 4.52
N LEU A 60 -9.09 2.79 4.20
CA LEU A 60 -9.31 1.52 4.89
C LEU A 60 -8.89 1.57 6.37
N THR A 61 -7.80 2.28 6.67
CA THR A 61 -7.33 2.46 8.06
C THR A 61 -8.21 3.40 8.87
N GLU A 62 -8.82 4.42 8.24
CA GLU A 62 -9.83 5.28 8.87
C GLU A 62 -11.06 4.49 9.30
N GLU A 63 -11.60 3.63 8.44
CA GLU A 63 -12.86 2.94 8.71
C GLU A 63 -12.72 1.84 9.77
N ARG A 64 -11.53 1.25 9.91
CA ARG A 64 -11.41 -0.09 10.52
C ARG A 64 -10.38 -0.23 11.64
N CYS A 65 -9.27 0.51 11.62
CA CYS A 65 -8.07 -0.02 12.28
C CYS A 65 -7.19 0.98 13.04
N ALA A 66 -7.22 2.29 12.75
CA ALA A 66 -6.28 3.25 13.35
C ALA A 66 -6.92 4.58 13.72
N ASP A 67 -6.42 5.18 14.81
CA ASP A 67 -6.74 6.56 15.16
C ASP A 67 -6.13 7.54 14.15
N LYS A 68 -6.67 8.77 14.13
CA LYS A 68 -6.25 9.79 13.18
C LYS A 68 -4.75 10.10 13.24
N SER A 69 -4.15 10.14 14.43
CA SER A 69 -2.73 10.45 14.54
C SER A 69 -1.87 9.35 13.92
N THR A 70 -2.21 8.09 14.17
CA THR A 70 -1.47 6.93 13.66
C THR A 70 -1.53 6.85 12.13
N ARG A 71 -2.73 7.03 11.54
CA ARG A 71 -2.87 7.04 10.07
C ARG A 71 -2.19 8.25 9.43
N ASP A 72 -2.24 9.45 10.04
CA ASP A 72 -1.60 10.66 9.50
C ASP A 72 -0.06 10.49 9.45
N VAL A 73 0.54 9.87 10.48
CA VAL A 73 1.98 9.55 10.49
C VAL A 73 2.35 8.55 9.39
N GLY A 74 1.57 7.47 9.24
CA GLY A 74 1.82 6.50 8.17
C GLY A 74 1.63 7.11 6.78
N TYR A 75 0.63 7.97 6.62
CA TYR A 75 0.36 8.69 5.37
C TYR A 75 1.54 9.59 4.98
N GLN A 76 2.05 10.40 5.92
CA GLN A 76 3.21 11.27 5.69
C GLN A 76 4.47 10.47 5.34
N ARG A 77 4.67 9.30 5.95
CA ARG A 77 5.79 8.41 5.63
C ARG A 77 5.69 7.91 4.18
N PHE A 78 4.52 7.44 3.75
CA PHE A 78 4.33 6.98 2.37
C PHE A 78 4.39 8.11 1.35
N GLN A 79 3.82 9.28 1.64
CA GLN A 79 3.98 10.46 0.78
C GLN A 79 5.44 10.82 0.57
N THR A 80 6.24 10.78 1.64
CA THR A 80 7.69 11.08 1.56
C THR A 80 8.43 10.05 0.71
N LEU A 81 8.05 8.77 0.80
CA LEU A 81 8.63 7.69 0.00
C LEU A 81 8.36 7.91 -1.49
N ILE A 82 7.11 8.18 -1.87
CA ILE A 82 6.72 8.38 -3.28
C ILE A 82 7.37 9.65 -3.84
N ALA A 83 7.32 10.76 -3.08
CA ALA A 83 7.90 12.04 -3.50
C ALA A 83 9.44 12.04 -3.59
N HIS A 84 10.13 11.06 -3.01
CA HIS A 84 11.57 10.92 -3.15
C HIS A 84 11.95 10.51 -4.57
N VAL A 85 11.24 9.53 -5.12
CA VAL A 85 11.47 8.98 -6.46
C VAL A 85 11.08 9.99 -7.54
N GLU A 86 10.00 10.76 -7.34
CA GLU A 86 9.61 11.86 -8.25
C GLU A 86 10.70 12.95 -8.43
N ARG A 87 11.65 13.07 -7.49
CA ARG A 87 12.70 14.09 -7.54
C ARG A 87 13.99 13.61 -8.21
N GLU A 88 14.24 12.31 -8.27
CA GLU A 88 15.46 11.78 -8.92
C GLU A 88 15.35 11.73 -10.45
N GLU A 89 14.14 11.82 -10.99
CA GLU A 89 13.84 11.89 -12.43
C GLU A 89 14.07 13.29 -13.06
N ARG A 90 14.64 14.27 -12.31
CA ARG A 90 14.74 15.68 -12.72
C ARG A 90 16.16 16.21 -12.97
#